data_AF-A0A6M5YJ59-F1
#
_entry.id   AF-A0A6M5YJ59-F1
#
_cell.length_a   1.000
_cell.length_b   1.000
_cell.length_c   1.000
_cell.angle_alpha   90.00
_cell.angle_beta   90.00
_cell.angle_gamma   90.00
#
_symmetry.space_group_name_H-M   'P 1'
#
loop_
_entity.id
_entity.type
_entity.pdbx_description
1 polymer ?
#
loop_
_entity_poly.entity_id
_entity_poly.type
_entity_poly.pdbx_seq_one_letter_code
_entity_poly.pdbx_strand_id
1 'polypeptide(L)'
;MPTVPCPGCAQPVAIPDPPTASAYSCPHCRTRVPSAPTPPKPKPKPKPAAFEFDTDDEVDEPDVPRSHRRRRPQGNLIGDFLTFRLMVTPVVIQIVFWIGVLACLGFGISLIAAGLNTNDELRKKISVYVIAFGVLVMIAGPVVVRIYCELLIIFFKIHDELKVANDRQRYRS
;
A
#
# COMPACT_ATOMS: atom_id res chain seq x y z
N MET A 1 -21.75 5.82 40.33
CA MET A 1 -22.03 6.96 39.43
C MET A 1 -20.79 7.83 39.40
N PRO A 2 -20.18 8.07 38.23
CA PRO A 2 -19.06 9.02 38.13
C PRO A 2 -19.53 10.42 38.52
N THR A 3 -18.78 11.10 39.38
CA THR A 3 -19.04 12.48 39.79
C THR A 3 -17.92 13.39 39.32
N VAL A 4 -18.26 14.59 38.85
CA VAL A 4 -17.28 15.63 38.52
C VAL A 4 -17.61 16.94 39.24
N PRO A 5 -16.61 17.75 39.60
CA PRO A 5 -16.84 19.03 40.27
C PRO A 5 -17.48 20.05 39.31
N CYS A 6 -18.50 20.76 39.78
CA CYS A 6 -19.13 21.84 39.01
C CYS A 6 -18.21 23.07 38.95
N PRO A 7 -17.97 23.68 37.77
CA PRO A 7 -17.15 24.89 37.65
C PRO A 7 -17.78 26.13 38.30
N GLY A 8 -19.10 26.13 38.55
CA GLY A 8 -19.80 27.26 39.16
C GLY A 8 -19.78 27.27 40.69
N CYS A 9 -19.93 26.10 41.34
CA CYS A 9 -20.08 26.02 42.79
C CYS A 9 -19.16 25.00 43.47
N ALA A 10 -18.24 24.36 42.74
CA ALA A 10 -17.32 23.33 43.20
C ALA A 10 -17.96 22.09 43.86
N GLN A 11 -19.28 21.98 43.90
CA GLN A 11 -19.99 20.81 44.43
C GLN A 11 -19.91 19.63 43.44
N PRO A 12 -19.84 18.39 43.94
CA PRO A 12 -19.82 17.20 43.11
C PRO A 12 -21.19 17.00 42.43
N VAL A 13 -21.18 16.76 41.13
CA VAL A 13 -22.41 16.47 40.35
C VAL A 13 -22.30 15.08 39.77
N ALA A 14 -23.34 14.26 39.97
CA ALA A 14 -23.45 12.92 39.40
C ALA A 14 -23.76 12.99 37.90
N ILE A 15 -22.97 12.27 37.09
CA ILE A 15 -23.20 12.13 35.65
C ILE A 15 -24.10 10.89 35.44
N PRO A 16 -25.21 11.01 34.69
CA PRO A 16 -26.03 9.86 34.33
C PRO A 16 -25.28 8.97 33.31
N ASP A 17 -25.19 7.68 33.60
CA ASP A 17 -24.72 6.66 32.66
C ASP A 17 -25.92 6.11 31.86
N PRO A 18 -25.95 6.13 30.52
CA PRO A 18 -24.96 6.62 29.57
C PRO A 18 -25.03 8.15 29.34
N PRO A 19 -23.91 8.80 28.96
CA PRO A 19 -23.85 10.23 28.66
C PRO A 19 -24.68 10.55 27.41
N THR A 20 -25.96 10.83 27.62
CA THR A 20 -26.95 11.06 26.56
C THR A 20 -27.05 12.52 26.13
N ALA A 21 -26.51 13.45 26.93
CA ALA A 21 -26.57 14.89 26.67
C ALA A 21 -25.18 15.53 26.67
N SER A 22 -24.98 16.50 25.77
CA SER A 22 -23.72 17.27 25.61
C SER A 22 -23.41 18.20 26.80
N ALA A 23 -24.40 18.49 27.64
CA ALA A 23 -24.27 19.22 28.88
C ALA A 23 -25.42 18.89 29.82
N TYR A 24 -25.16 18.88 31.13
CA TYR A 24 -26.18 18.73 32.18
C TYR A 24 -26.19 19.95 33.10
N SER A 25 -27.32 20.23 33.73
CA SER A 25 -27.47 21.36 34.67
C SER A 25 -27.15 20.91 36.08
N CYS A 26 -26.30 21.66 36.79
CA CYS A 26 -25.98 21.38 38.18
C CYS A 26 -27.22 21.58 39.08
N PRO A 27 -27.58 20.63 39.97
CA PRO A 27 -28.71 20.77 40.87
C PRO A 27 -28.51 21.84 41.96
N HIS A 28 -27.26 22.22 42.26
CA HIS A 28 -26.95 23.19 43.30
C HIS A 28 -26.96 24.65 42.82
N CYS A 29 -26.42 24.92 41.63
CA CYS A 29 -26.22 26.29 41.14
C CYS A 29 -26.81 26.55 39.75
N ARG A 30 -27.47 25.56 39.13
CA ARG A 30 -28.00 25.61 37.75
C ARG A 30 -26.98 25.87 36.63
N THR A 31 -25.69 26.01 36.93
CA THR A 31 -24.62 26.14 35.92
C THR A 31 -24.61 24.91 35.00
N ARG A 32 -24.45 25.12 33.69
CA ARG A 32 -24.28 24.04 32.71
C ARG A 32 -22.88 23.45 32.82
N VAL A 33 -22.79 22.14 33.03
CA VAL A 33 -21.54 21.40 33.07
C VAL A 33 -21.39 20.65 31.74
N PRO A 34 -20.32 20.90 30.96
CA PRO A 34 -20.10 20.20 29.70
C PRO A 34 -19.76 18.73 29.96
N SER A 35 -20.40 17.80 29.24
CA SER A 35 -19.93 16.41 29.20
C SER A 35 -18.62 16.38 28.40
N ALA A 36 -17.63 15.59 28.84
CA ALA A 36 -16.42 15.39 28.05
C ALA A 36 -16.81 15.00 26.61
N PRO A 37 -16.21 15.63 25.58
CA PRO A 37 -16.52 15.27 24.20
C PRO A 37 -16.29 13.78 24.03
N THR A 38 -17.32 13.07 23.58
CA THR A 38 -17.17 11.66 23.19
C THR A 38 -16.00 11.58 22.21
N PRO A 39 -15.00 10.70 22.44
CA PRO A 39 -13.91 10.55 21.50
C PRO A 39 -14.49 10.33 20.10
N PRO A 40 -14.01 11.04 19.07
CA PRO A 40 -14.51 10.88 17.72
C PRO A 40 -14.44 9.39 17.37
N LYS A 41 -15.57 8.81 16.96
CA LYS A 41 -15.64 7.40 16.58
C LYS A 41 -14.46 7.12 15.64
N PRO A 42 -13.59 6.13 15.94
CA PRO A 42 -12.50 5.79 15.06
C PRO A 42 -13.10 5.51 13.69
N LYS A 43 -12.65 6.26 12.67
CA LYS A 43 -13.07 6.03 11.29
C LYS A 43 -12.87 4.54 11.04
N PRO A 44 -13.89 3.82 10.52
CA PRO A 44 -13.74 2.41 10.21
C PRO A 44 -12.50 2.28 9.34
N LYS A 45 -11.52 1.49 9.80
CA LYS A 45 -10.32 1.22 9.02
C LYS A 45 -10.82 0.75 7.65
N PRO A 46 -10.44 1.41 6.55
CA PRO A 46 -10.76 0.89 5.23
C PRO A 46 -10.29 -0.56 5.23
N LYS A 47 -11.23 -1.47 5.00
CA LYS A 47 -10.94 -2.90 4.84
C LYS A 47 -9.75 -2.94 3.88
N PRO A 48 -8.60 -3.51 4.27
CA PRO A 48 -7.51 -3.63 3.32
C PRO A 48 -8.13 -4.28 2.10
N ALA A 49 -8.01 -3.61 0.96
CA ALA A 49 -8.34 -4.19 -0.32
C ALA A 49 -7.42 -5.40 -0.42
N ALA A 50 -7.92 -6.55 0.05
CA ALA A 50 -7.39 -7.82 -0.37
C ALA A 50 -7.48 -7.75 -1.87
N PHE A 51 -6.31 -7.81 -2.50
CA PHE A 51 -6.19 -7.99 -3.93
C PHE A 51 -6.67 -9.42 -4.19
N GLU A 52 -7.98 -9.62 -4.17
CA GLU A 52 -8.62 -10.75 -4.81
C GLU A 52 -8.37 -10.51 -6.30
N PHE A 53 -7.31 -11.15 -6.77
CA PHE A 53 -7.09 -11.38 -8.19
C PHE A 53 -8.11 -12.44 -8.57
N ASP A 54 -9.34 -11.99 -8.82
CA ASP A 54 -10.34 -12.78 -9.54
C ASP A 54 -9.79 -12.94 -10.96
N THR A 55 -9.01 -14.01 -11.17
CA THR A 55 -8.82 -14.59 -12.49
C THR A 55 -10.15 -15.24 -12.83
N ASP A 56 -11.05 -14.46 -13.39
CA ASP A 56 -12.21 -14.98 -14.09
C ASP A 56 -11.70 -15.66 -15.38
N ASP A 57 -11.14 -16.87 -15.26
CA ASP A 57 -11.02 -17.82 -16.37
C ASP A 57 -12.44 -18.29 -16.70
N GLU A 58 -13.11 -17.48 -17.52
CA GLU A 58 -14.41 -17.73 -18.12
C GLU A 58 -14.31 -18.98 -19.02
N VAL A 59 -14.71 -20.14 -18.49
CA VAL A 59 -15.07 -21.32 -19.26
C VAL A 59 -16.57 -21.21 -19.56
N ASP A 60 -16.89 -21.08 -20.85
CA ASP A 60 -18.21 -21.02 -21.49
C ASP A 60 -19.42 -21.44 -20.65
N GLU A 61 -20.23 -20.47 -20.19
CA GLU A 61 -21.60 -20.69 -19.75
C GLU A 61 -22.56 -19.85 -20.64
N PRO A 62 -23.46 -20.48 -21.42
CA PRO A 62 -24.26 -19.76 -22.42
C PRO A 62 -25.53 -19.11 -21.84
N ASP A 63 -25.72 -17.86 -22.25
CA ASP A 63 -26.96 -17.07 -22.38
C ASP A 63 -27.93 -16.91 -21.18
N VAL A 64 -27.74 -15.82 -20.42
CA VAL A 64 -28.80 -15.19 -19.61
C VAL A 64 -28.95 -13.69 -19.98
N PRO A 65 -30.17 -13.19 -20.33
CA PRO A 65 -30.33 -11.81 -20.78
C PRO A 65 -30.53 -10.78 -19.65
N ARG A 66 -29.58 -9.83 -19.61
CA ARG A 66 -29.64 -8.37 -19.35
C ARG A 66 -30.41 -7.81 -18.14
N SER A 67 -29.67 -7.06 -17.31
CA SER A 67 -30.18 -5.81 -16.73
C SER A 67 -29.21 -4.65 -16.98
N HIS A 68 -29.77 -3.50 -17.35
CA HIS A 68 -29.07 -2.29 -17.78
C HIS A 68 -28.13 -1.73 -16.70
N ARG A 69 -26.82 -1.91 -16.86
CA ARG A 69 -25.81 -1.22 -16.07
C ARG A 69 -25.68 0.23 -16.57
N ARG A 70 -26.02 1.19 -15.70
CA ARG A 70 -25.89 2.64 -15.93
C ARG A 70 -24.49 2.97 -16.46
N ARG A 71 -24.40 3.62 -17.62
CA ARG A 71 -23.17 4.26 -18.11
C ARG A 71 -22.75 5.33 -17.09
N ARG A 72 -21.68 5.07 -16.33
CA ARG A 72 -20.99 6.12 -15.56
C ARG A 72 -20.31 7.09 -16.54
N PRO A 73 -20.30 8.40 -16.26
CA PRO A 73 -19.68 9.38 -17.13
C PRO A 73 -18.16 9.15 -17.16
N GLN A 74 -17.57 9.29 -18.34
CA GLN A 74 -16.12 9.33 -18.58
C GLN A 74 -15.53 10.54 -17.83
N GLY A 75 -15.20 10.35 -16.56
CA GLY A 75 -14.10 11.08 -15.94
C GLY A 75 -12.81 10.61 -16.60
N ASN A 76 -11.89 11.53 -16.88
CA ASN A 76 -10.58 11.22 -17.46
C ASN A 76 -9.92 10.10 -16.64
N LEU A 77 -9.93 8.86 -17.16
CA LEU A 77 -9.40 7.67 -16.48
C LEU A 77 -8.00 7.92 -15.93
N ILE A 78 -7.20 8.68 -16.69
CA ILE A 78 -5.82 9.07 -16.37
C ILE A 78 -5.71 9.87 -15.06
N GLY A 79 -6.70 10.70 -14.71
CA GLY A 79 -6.68 11.48 -13.47
C GLY A 79 -6.95 10.61 -12.23
N ASP A 80 -7.83 9.63 -12.35
CA ASP A 80 -8.12 8.67 -11.29
C ASP A 80 -6.96 7.68 -11.09
N PHE A 81 -6.24 7.32 -12.17
CA PHE A 81 -4.99 6.55 -12.11
C PHE A 81 -3.83 7.25 -11.39
N LEU A 82 -3.89 8.57 -11.15
CA LEU A 82 -2.81 9.33 -10.50
C LEU A 82 -3.02 9.51 -8.98
N THR A 83 -4.26 9.36 -8.50
CA THR A 83 -4.60 9.32 -7.05
C THR A 83 -4.21 7.97 -6.41
N PHE A 84 -3.57 7.13 -7.21
CA PHE A 84 -3.33 5.71 -7.05
C PHE A 84 -1.90 5.42 -6.62
N ARG A 85 -1.07 6.36 -6.12
CA ARG A 85 0.36 6.11 -5.84
C ARG A 85 0.63 4.84 -5.02
N LEU A 86 -0.20 4.50 -4.03
CA LEU A 86 -0.08 3.25 -3.27
C LEU A 86 -0.53 1.98 -4.04
N MET A 87 -1.36 2.10 -5.08
CA MET A 87 -1.83 1.01 -5.95
C MET A 87 -1.14 0.96 -7.34
N VAL A 88 -0.58 2.07 -7.82
CA VAL A 88 0.24 2.18 -9.05
C VAL A 88 1.64 1.71 -8.76
N THR A 89 2.21 2.03 -7.59
CA THR A 89 3.55 1.54 -7.22
C THR A 89 3.63 0.01 -7.28
N PRO A 90 2.70 -0.79 -6.72
CA PRO A 90 2.77 -2.26 -6.85
C PRO A 90 2.66 -2.75 -8.30
N VAL A 91 1.82 -2.12 -9.15
CA VAL A 91 1.71 -2.49 -10.58
C VAL A 91 2.98 -2.14 -11.36
N VAL A 92 3.52 -0.94 -11.16
CA VAL A 92 4.77 -0.50 -11.82
C VAL A 92 5.93 -1.42 -11.45
N ILE A 93 6.03 -1.82 -10.19
CA ILE A 93 7.09 -2.73 -9.74
C ILE A 93 6.93 -4.12 -10.32
N GLN A 94 5.71 -4.64 -10.48
CA GLN A 94 5.49 -5.91 -11.19
C GLN A 94 6.01 -5.85 -12.63
N ILE A 95 5.76 -4.75 -13.34
CA ILE A 95 6.27 -4.54 -14.70
C ILE A 95 7.82 -4.50 -14.69
N VAL A 96 8.42 -3.74 -13.76
CA VAL A 96 9.88 -3.66 -13.62
C VAL A 96 10.50 -5.00 -13.26
N PHE A 97 9.86 -5.79 -12.38
CA PHE A 97 10.30 -7.13 -12.00
C PHE A 97 10.36 -8.04 -13.21
N TRP A 98 9.29 -8.12 -14.01
CA TRP A 98 9.26 -8.96 -15.20
C TRP A 98 10.30 -8.53 -16.24
N ILE A 99 10.48 -7.23 -16.46
CA ILE A 99 11.55 -6.70 -17.33
C ILE A 99 12.93 -7.09 -16.79
N GLY A 100 13.16 -6.96 -15.49
CA GLY A 100 14.41 -7.34 -14.83
C GLY A 100 14.70 -8.84 -14.95
N VAL A 101 13.69 -9.69 -14.78
CA VAL A 101 13.79 -11.14 -14.97
C VAL A 101 14.11 -11.47 -16.42
N LEU A 102 13.42 -10.84 -17.39
CA LEU A 102 13.71 -11.01 -18.81
C LEU A 102 15.13 -10.56 -19.17
N ALA A 103 15.60 -9.46 -18.59
CA ALA A 103 16.96 -8.96 -18.78
C ALA A 103 18.00 -9.93 -18.20
N CYS A 104 17.78 -10.47 -16.98
CA CYS A 104 18.64 -11.51 -16.41
C CYS A 104 18.65 -12.78 -17.28
N LEU A 105 17.50 -13.16 -17.83
CA LEU A 105 17.40 -14.30 -18.74
C LEU A 105 18.17 -14.04 -20.04
N GLY A 106 17.96 -12.89 -20.69
CA GLY A 106 18.68 -12.53 -21.91
C GLY A 106 20.19 -12.41 -21.69
N PHE A 107 20.61 -11.83 -20.56
CA PHE A 107 22.01 -11.70 -20.19
C PHE A 107 22.66 -13.05 -19.90
N GLY A 108 21.98 -13.94 -19.17
CA GLY A 108 22.46 -15.30 -18.93
C GLY A 108 22.63 -16.11 -20.22
N ILE A 109 21.68 -16.03 -21.15
CA ILE A 109 21.78 -16.69 -22.47
C ILE A 109 22.97 -16.12 -23.24
N SER A 110 23.13 -14.79 -23.24
CA SER A 110 24.21 -14.11 -23.96
C SER A 110 25.59 -14.52 -23.44
N LEU A 111 25.74 -14.68 -22.11
CA LEU A 111 26.97 -15.16 -21.48
C LEU A 111 27.30 -16.61 -21.87
N ILE A 112 26.29 -17.48 -21.89
CA ILE A 112 26.47 -18.89 -22.30
C ILE A 112 26.87 -18.96 -23.78
N ALA A 113 26.19 -18.22 -24.66
CA ALA A 113 26.51 -18.17 -26.08
C ALA A 113 27.94 -17.63 -26.34
N ALA A 114 28.36 -16.60 -25.59
CA ALA A 114 29.71 -16.06 -25.67
C ALA A 114 30.77 -17.08 -25.20
N GLY A 115 30.46 -17.87 -24.17
CA GLY A 115 31.34 -18.95 -23.70
C GLY A 115 31.52 -20.07 -24.73
N LEU A 116 30.44 -20.47 -25.42
CA LEU A 116 30.52 -21.56 -26.40
C LEU A 116 31.29 -21.18 -27.68
N ASN A 117 31.37 -19.90 -28.02
CA ASN A 117 32.00 -19.43 -29.26
C ASN A 117 33.52 -19.20 -29.15
N THR A 118 34.17 -19.64 -28.06
CA THR A 118 35.63 -19.53 -27.90
C THR A 118 36.36 -20.78 -28.37
N ASN A 119 37.21 -20.62 -29.39
CA ASN A 119 37.99 -21.71 -29.99
C ASN A 119 39.42 -21.87 -29.42
N ASP A 120 39.91 -20.92 -28.63
CA ASP A 120 41.27 -20.97 -28.08
C ASP A 120 41.36 -21.87 -26.84
N GLU A 121 42.33 -22.79 -26.83
CA GLU A 121 42.63 -23.69 -25.71
C GLU A 121 42.88 -22.95 -24.38
N LEU A 122 43.56 -21.80 -24.43
CA LEU A 122 43.80 -20.96 -23.24
C LEU A 122 42.51 -20.31 -22.71
N ARG A 123 41.57 -19.95 -23.60
CA ARG A 123 40.29 -19.34 -23.24
C ARG A 123 39.23 -20.34 -22.81
N LYS A 124 39.34 -21.63 -23.18
CA LYS A 124 38.38 -22.67 -22.75
C LYS A 124 38.21 -22.74 -21.23
N LYS A 125 39.30 -22.67 -20.46
CA LYS A 125 39.22 -22.66 -18.99
C LYS A 125 38.40 -21.48 -18.47
N ILE A 126 38.61 -20.30 -19.05
CA ILE A 126 37.87 -19.07 -18.70
C ILE A 126 36.41 -19.20 -19.13
N SER A 127 36.15 -19.78 -20.30
CA SER A 127 34.81 -20.00 -20.84
C SER A 127 33.95 -20.89 -19.93
N VAL A 128 34.51 -21.96 -19.35
CA VAL A 128 33.76 -22.79 -18.38
C VAL A 128 33.27 -21.96 -17.19
N TYR A 129 34.10 -21.05 -16.65
CA TYR A 129 33.68 -20.14 -15.58
C TYR A 129 32.61 -19.16 -16.04
N VAL A 130 32.69 -18.64 -17.27
CA VAL A 130 31.70 -17.71 -17.85
C VAL A 130 30.34 -18.39 -18.03
N ILE A 131 30.32 -19.63 -18.52
CA ILE A 131 29.10 -20.42 -18.69
C ILE A 131 28.49 -20.74 -17.31
N ALA A 132 29.31 -21.19 -16.35
CA ALA A 132 28.86 -21.45 -14.98
C ALA A 132 28.30 -20.17 -14.33
N PHE A 133 28.93 -19.02 -14.56
CA PHE A 133 28.45 -17.74 -14.10
C PHE A 133 27.13 -17.32 -14.79
N GLY A 134 26.98 -17.56 -16.09
CA GLY A 134 25.72 -17.31 -16.81
C GLY A 134 24.54 -18.11 -16.24
N VAL A 135 24.75 -19.39 -15.92
CA VAL A 135 23.75 -20.24 -15.26
C VAL A 135 23.47 -19.76 -13.83
N LEU A 136 24.51 -19.38 -13.09
CA LEU A 136 24.36 -18.80 -11.75
C LEU A 136 23.51 -17.52 -11.80
N VAL A 137 23.75 -16.63 -12.77
CA VAL A 137 22.98 -15.40 -12.97
C VAL A 137 21.53 -15.68 -13.35
N MET A 138 21.24 -16.75 -14.09
CA MET A 138 19.85 -17.14 -14.37
C MET A 138 19.04 -17.51 -13.13
N ILE A 139 19.69 -18.17 -12.17
CA ILE A 139 19.03 -18.66 -10.95
C ILE A 139 19.05 -17.58 -9.86
N ALA A 140 20.22 -16.97 -9.61
CA ALA A 140 20.40 -15.93 -8.60
C ALA A 140 19.86 -14.56 -9.04
N GLY A 141 19.82 -14.29 -10.35
CA GLY A 141 19.37 -13.01 -10.92
C GLY A 141 17.94 -12.65 -10.52
N PRO A 142 16.93 -13.51 -10.72
CA PRO A 142 15.57 -13.25 -10.27
C PRO A 142 15.44 -13.00 -8.77
N VAL A 143 16.25 -13.68 -7.94
CA VAL A 143 16.29 -13.46 -6.49
C VAL A 143 16.82 -12.06 -6.17
N VAL A 144 17.92 -11.67 -6.81
CA VAL A 144 18.50 -10.33 -6.66
C VAL A 144 17.52 -9.26 -7.14
N VAL A 145 16.90 -9.44 -8.31
CA VAL A 145 15.87 -8.54 -8.84
C VAL A 145 14.70 -8.40 -7.86
N ARG A 146 14.25 -9.49 -7.24
CA ARG A 146 13.20 -9.46 -6.20
C ARG A 146 13.62 -8.60 -5.01
N ILE A 147 14.84 -8.79 -4.49
CA ILE A 147 15.37 -8.00 -3.38
C ILE A 147 15.43 -6.51 -3.76
N TYR A 148 15.93 -6.18 -4.96
CA TYR A 148 15.94 -4.80 -5.44
C TYR A 148 14.53 -4.21 -5.54
N CYS A 149 13.54 -4.96 -6.04
CA CYS A 149 12.16 -4.50 -6.11
C CYS A 149 11.58 -4.19 -4.72
N GLU A 150 11.85 -5.02 -3.72
CA GLU A 150 11.44 -4.78 -2.32
C GLU A 150 12.09 -3.52 -1.76
N LEU A 151 13.39 -3.30 -2.02
CA LEU A 151 14.09 -2.09 -1.59
C LEU A 151 13.53 -0.83 -2.25
N LEU A 152 13.12 -0.89 -3.52
CA LEU A 152 12.47 0.22 -4.21
C LEU A 152 11.11 0.56 -3.55
N ILE A 153 10.31 -0.44 -3.17
CA ILE A 153 9.06 -0.22 -2.43
C ILE A 153 9.33 0.52 -1.12
N ILE A 154 10.32 0.04 -0.36
CA ILE A 154 10.68 0.63 0.94
C ILE A 154 11.13 2.08 0.76
N PHE A 155 11.95 2.37 -0.25
CA PHE A 155 12.41 3.72 -0.53
C PHE A 155 11.25 4.68 -0.85
N PHE A 156 10.31 4.27 -1.71
CA PHE A 156 9.13 5.08 -2.00
C PHE A 156 8.26 5.31 -0.77
N LYS A 157 8.09 4.30 0.10
CA LYS A 157 7.37 4.47 1.36
C LYS A 157 8.01 5.49 2.28
N ILE A 158 9.33 5.46 2.45
CA ILE A 158 10.04 6.44 3.28
C ILE A 158 9.84 7.86 2.73
N HIS A 159 9.91 8.02 1.41
CA HIS A 159 9.70 9.32 0.78
C HIS A 159 8.29 9.86 1.02
N ASP A 160 7.27 9.00 0.91
CA ASP A 160 5.89 9.38 1.20
C ASP A 160 5.67 9.73 2.68
N GLU A 161 6.25 8.98 3.63
CA GLU A 161 6.17 9.27 5.06
C GLU A 161 6.84 10.61 5.42
N LEU A 162 8.00 10.91 4.84
CA LEU A 162 8.70 12.19 5.04
C LEU A 162 7.86 13.36 4.54
N LYS A 163 7.20 13.21 3.38
CA LYS A 163 6.33 14.24 2.82
C LYS A 163 5.13 14.52 3.73
N VAL A 164 4.51 13.46 4.26
CA VAL A 164 3.40 13.58 5.22
C VAL A 164 3.85 14.22 6.54
N ALA A 165 5.04 13.88 7.05
CA ALA A 165 5.58 14.46 8.26
C ALA A 165 5.88 15.97 8.11
N ASN A 166 6.45 16.37 6.97
CA ASN A 166 6.70 17.78 6.66
C ASN A 166 5.40 18.60 6.52
N ASP A 167 4.38 18.06 5.86
CA ASP A 167 3.09 18.73 5.71
C ASP A 167 2.39 18.91 7.07
N ARG A 168 2.51 17.96 8.00
CA ARG A 168 2.00 18.09 9.38
C ARG A 168 2.69 19.20 10.16
N GLN A 169 4.00 19.40 9.98
CA GLN A 169 4.73 20.48 10.65
C GLN A 169 4.23 21.85 10.18
N ARG A 170 3.93 22.01 8.89
CA ARG A 170 3.37 23.23 8.31
C ARG A 170 2.00 23.63 8.86
N TYR A 171 1.17 22.69 9.28
CA TYR A 171 -0.13 23.00 9.90
C TYR A 171 0.01 23.49 11.35
N ARG A 172 1.17 23.26 11.98
CA ARG A 172 1.40 23.58 13.40
C ARG A 172 2.04 24.95 13.62
N SER A 173 2.49 25.61 12.55
CA SER A 173 3.05 26.96 12.51
C SER A 173 2.02 27.96 11.99
#